data_AF-A0A533MMH2-F1
#
_entry.id   AF-A0A533MMH2-F1
#
_cell.length_a   1.000
_cell.length_b   1.000
_cell.length_c   1.000
_cell.angle_alpha   90.00
_cell.angle_beta   90.00
_cell.angle_gamma   90.00
#
_symmetry.space_group_name_H-M   'P 1'
#
loop_
_entity.id
_entity.type
_entity.pdbx_description
1 polymer ?
#
loop_
_entity_poly.entity_id
_entity_poly.type
_entity_poly.pdbx_seq_one_letter_code
_entity_poly.pdbx_strand_id
1 'polypeptide(L)'
;MNTELGWVMILLGVFFLAAEALHPGFFIAVPGTVLVVMGVIFILLPSVFEQWSPIIMVVTAIVASIGTIMVYRRIAPGKKPFTTSMDTLAGKKGVVTIDIDPGSISGKV
;
A
#
# COMPACT_ATOMS: atom_id res chain seq x y z
N MET A 1 -28.50 -19.54 10.05
CA MET A 1 -27.67 -19.05 8.93
C MET A 1 -26.77 -20.19 8.47
N ASN A 2 -26.69 -20.36 7.15
CA ASN A 2 -25.79 -21.29 6.49
C ASN A 2 -24.36 -20.71 6.57
N THR A 3 -23.44 -21.38 7.28
CA THR A 3 -22.08 -20.89 7.59
C THR A 3 -21.12 -20.91 6.40
N GLU A 4 -21.51 -21.55 5.31
CA GLU A 4 -20.73 -21.75 4.09
C GLU A 4 -20.25 -20.42 3.50
N LEU A 5 -21.10 -19.39 3.54
CA LEU A 5 -20.74 -18.05 3.07
C LEU A 5 -19.56 -17.47 3.86
N GLY A 6 -19.55 -17.62 5.19
CA GLY A 6 -18.46 -17.15 6.03
C GLY A 6 -17.14 -17.85 5.72
N TRP A 7 -17.18 -19.17 5.45
CA TRP A 7 -16.01 -19.92 5.03
C TRP A 7 -15.49 -19.48 3.66
N VAL A 8 -16.36 -19.22 2.69
CA VAL A 8 -15.98 -18.69 1.38
C VAL A 8 -15.29 -17.33 1.54
N MET A 9 -15.83 -16.44 2.37
CA MET A 9 -15.21 -15.14 2.66
C MET A 9 -13.81 -15.29 3.27
N ILE A 10 -13.64 -16.19 4.25
CA ILE A 10 -12.33 -16.44 4.86
C ILE A 10 -11.34 -17.00 3.83
N LEU A 11 -11.74 -18.02 3.06
CA LEU A 11 -10.85 -18.63 2.08
C LEU A 11 -10.42 -17.63 1.00
N LEU A 12 -11.35 -16.83 0.47
CA LEU A 12 -11.04 -15.80 -0.51
C LEU A 12 -10.16 -14.70 0.09
N GLY A 13 -10.44 -14.29 1.33
CA GLY A 13 -9.63 -13.29 2.03
C GLY A 13 -8.20 -13.77 2.29
N VAL A 14 -8.01 -15.02 2.71
CA VAL A 14 -6.69 -15.64 2.87
C VAL A 14 -5.96 -15.73 1.54
N PHE A 15 -6.66 -16.09 0.46
CA PHE A 15 -6.09 -16.10 -0.89
C PHE A 15 -5.57 -14.71 -1.30
N PHE A 16 -6.35 -13.65 -1.04
CA PHE A 16 -5.93 -12.26 -1.28
C PHE A 16 -4.71 -11.84 -0.45
N LEU A 17 -4.65 -12.25 0.82
CA LEU A 17 -3.48 -11.99 1.67
C LEU A 17 -2.23 -12.72 1.18
N ALA A 18 -2.37 -13.97 0.73
CA ALA A 18 -1.28 -14.72 0.12
C ALA A 18 -0.80 -14.06 -1.19
N ALA A 19 -1.72 -13.58 -2.02
CA ALA A 19 -1.38 -12.87 -3.26
C ALA A 19 -0.59 -11.58 -2.99
N GLU A 20 -0.98 -10.78 -1.99
CA GLU A 20 -0.20 -9.59 -1.59
C GLU A 20 1.21 -9.96 -1.09
N ALA A 21 1.33 -11.05 -0.33
CA ALA A 21 2.64 -11.48 0.17
C ALA A 21 3.63 -11.83 -0.96
N LEU A 22 3.12 -12.29 -2.12
CA LEU A 22 3.92 -12.56 -3.32
C LEU A 22 4.20 -11.30 -4.14
N HIS A 23 3.28 -10.34 -4.14
CA HIS A 23 3.36 -9.10 -4.92
C HIS A 23 3.10 -7.87 -4.03
N PRO A 24 4.05 -7.47 -3.18
CA PRO A 24 3.83 -6.41 -2.21
C PRO A 24 3.67 -5.05 -2.89
N GLY A 25 2.66 -4.30 -2.47
CA GLY A 25 2.44 -2.91 -2.87
C GLY A 25 1.14 -2.67 -3.63
N PHE A 26 0.33 -3.71 -3.88
CA PHE A 26 -0.93 -3.57 -4.63
C PHE A 26 -2.13 -3.22 -3.73
N PHE A 27 -2.00 -3.36 -2.41
CA PHE A 27 -3.07 -3.11 -1.43
C PHE A 27 -4.25 -4.12 -1.50
N ILE A 28 -4.06 -5.29 -2.13
CA ILE A 28 -4.93 -6.49 -2.07
C ILE A 28 -5.14 -6.96 -0.62
N ALA A 29 -4.16 -6.76 0.26
CA ALA A 29 -4.31 -7.11 1.66
C ALA A 29 -5.48 -6.38 2.36
N VAL A 30 -5.91 -5.22 1.86
CA VAL A 30 -7.05 -4.49 2.42
C VAL A 30 -8.38 -5.23 2.18
N PRO A 31 -8.82 -5.51 0.94
CA PRO A 31 -10.02 -6.32 0.73
C PRO A 31 -9.87 -7.74 1.30
N GLY A 32 -8.65 -8.31 1.30
CA GLY A 32 -8.39 -9.62 1.90
C GLY A 32 -8.67 -9.68 3.41
N THR A 33 -8.14 -8.73 4.18
CA THR A 33 -8.39 -8.64 5.63
C THR A 33 -9.85 -8.35 5.96
N VAL A 34 -10.52 -7.48 5.19
CA VAL A 34 -11.96 -7.21 5.36
C VAL A 34 -12.79 -8.48 5.19
N LEU A 35 -12.49 -9.28 4.16
CA LEU A 35 -13.18 -10.55 3.91
C LEU A 35 -12.95 -11.56 5.04
N VAL A 36 -11.72 -11.71 5.54
CA VAL A 36 -11.42 -12.62 6.66
C VAL A 36 -12.18 -12.19 7.92
N VAL A 37 -12.09 -10.92 8.31
CA VAL A 37 -12.75 -10.41 9.52
C VAL A 37 -14.27 -10.56 9.41
N MET A 38 -14.85 -10.20 8.27
CA MET A 38 -16.28 -10.32 8.05
C MET A 38 -16.74 -11.79 8.04
N GLY A 39 -15.97 -12.70 7.45
CA GLY A 39 -16.28 -14.13 7.47
C GLY A 39 -16.20 -14.73 8.88
N VAL A 40 -15.21 -14.32 9.69
CA VAL A 40 -15.09 -14.72 11.09
C VAL A 40 -16.29 -14.22 11.90
N ILE A 41 -16.67 -12.95 11.75
CA ILE A 41 -17.82 -12.36 12.45
C ILE A 41 -19.13 -13.01 11.99
N PHE A 42 -19.27 -13.33 10.70
CA PHE A 42 -20.44 -14.03 10.18
C PHE A 42 -20.65 -15.41 10.83
N ILE A 43 -19.56 -16.16 11.07
CA ILE A 43 -19.62 -17.50 11.69
C ILE A 43 -19.81 -17.41 13.21
N LEU A 44 -19.07 -16.54 13.89
CA LEU A 44 -19.01 -16.52 15.36
C LEU A 44 -20.06 -15.61 16.02
N LEU A 45 -20.43 -14.51 15.36
CA LEU A 45 -21.26 -13.45 15.91
C LEU A 45 -22.33 -12.99 14.88
N PRO A 46 -23.25 -13.86 14.45
CA PRO A 46 -24.21 -13.57 13.38
C PRO A 46 -25.12 -12.37 13.70
N SER A 47 -25.55 -12.21 14.96
CA SER A 47 -26.36 -11.05 15.38
C SER A 47 -25.61 -9.72 15.23
N VAL A 48 -24.30 -9.72 15.49
CA VAL A 48 -23.44 -8.54 15.32
C VAL A 48 -23.23 -8.26 13.83
N PHE A 49 -23.03 -9.31 13.02
CA PHE A 49 -22.90 -9.18 11.57
C PHE A 49 -24.11 -8.49 10.95
N GLU A 50 -25.32 -8.94 11.29
CA GLU A 50 -26.57 -8.39 10.74
C GLU A 50 -26.76 -6.91 11.09
N GLN A 51 -26.42 -6.52 12.31
CA GLN A 51 -26.69 -5.16 12.78
C GLN A 51 -25.56 -4.15 12.48
N TRP A 52 -24.30 -4.62 12.41
CA TRP A 52 -23.12 -3.75 12.38
C TRP A 52 -22.21 -3.94 11.16
N SER A 53 -22.58 -4.81 10.21
CA SER A 53 -21.75 -5.12 9.04
C SER A 53 -21.18 -3.91 8.28
N PRO A 54 -21.93 -2.82 7.99
CA PRO A 54 -21.36 -1.70 7.25
C PRO A 54 -20.26 -0.98 8.04
N ILE A 55 -20.48 -0.81 9.35
CA ILE A 55 -19.53 -0.13 10.24
C ILE A 55 -18.27 -0.98 10.41
N ILE A 56 -18.44 -2.29 10.66
CA ILE A 56 -17.32 -3.22 10.80
C ILE A 56 -16.48 -3.26 9.52
N MET A 57 -17.13 -3.26 8.35
CA MET A 57 -16.44 -3.26 7.06
C MET A 57 -15.57 -2.00 6.90
N VAL A 58 -16.14 -0.81 7.16
CA VAL A 58 -15.41 0.47 7.06
C VAL A 58 -14.26 0.53 8.05
N VAL A 59 -14.50 0.20 9.32
CA VAL A 59 -13.47 0.23 10.37
C VAL A 59 -12.35 -0.75 10.03
N THR A 60 -12.68 -1.97 9.61
CA THR A 60 -11.68 -2.97 9.23
C THR A 60 -10.87 -2.50 8.02
N ALA A 61 -11.51 -1.92 7.01
CA ALA A 61 -10.81 -1.40 5.83
C ALA A 61 -9.83 -0.28 6.20
N ILE A 62 -10.22 0.64 7.07
CA ILE A 62 -9.34 1.73 7.54
C ILE A 62 -8.16 1.16 8.33
N VAL A 63 -8.43 0.29 9.30
CA VAL A 63 -7.38 -0.32 10.15
C VAL A 63 -6.40 -1.13 9.28
N ALA A 64 -6.93 -1.93 8.36
CA ALA A 64 -6.13 -2.70 7.41
C ALA A 64 -5.28 -1.79 6.50
N SER A 65 -5.84 -0.70 5.98
CA SER A 65 -5.13 0.25 5.13
C SER A 65 -3.99 0.95 5.87
N ILE A 66 -4.22 1.36 7.13
CA ILE A 66 -3.17 1.94 7.96
C ILE A 66 -2.07 0.88 8.21
N GLY A 67 -2.49 -0.35 8.54
CA GLY A 67 -1.59 -1.47 8.75
C GLY A 67 -0.72 -1.76 7.53
N THR A 68 -1.30 -1.85 6.33
CA THR A 68 -0.56 -2.09 5.09
C THR A 68 0.43 -0.96 4.79
N ILE A 69 0.03 0.30 4.94
CA ILE A 69 0.94 1.45 4.79
C ILE A 69 2.12 1.36 5.76
N MET A 70 1.87 1.02 7.03
CA MET A 70 2.92 0.88 8.03
C MET A 70 3.89 -0.25 7.68
N VAL A 71 3.38 -1.38 7.20
CA VAL A 71 4.18 -2.52 6.73
C VAL A 71 5.03 -2.10 5.53
N TYR A 72 4.46 -1.43 4.52
CA TYR A 72 5.23 -0.96 3.37
C TYR A 72 6.31 0.05 3.75
N ARG A 73 6.01 1.02 4.62
CA ARG A 73 7.00 1.98 5.11
C ARG A 73 8.18 1.30 5.81
N ARG A 74 7.96 0.13 6.44
CA ARG A 74 9.01 -0.63 7.12
C ARG A 74 9.84 -1.47 6.15
N ILE A 75 9.22 -2.06 5.13
CA ILE A 75 9.90 -2.91 4.14
C ILE A 75 10.69 -2.06 3.13
N ALA A 76 10.15 -0.92 2.72
CA ALA A 76 10.79 0.02 1.80
C ALA A 76 10.90 1.41 2.46
N PRO A 77 11.85 1.60 3.41
CA PRO A 77 12.11 2.91 3.97
C PRO A 77 12.43 3.88 2.84
N GLY A 78 11.70 5.00 2.79
CA GLY A 78 11.72 5.94 1.66
C GLY A 78 13.15 6.20 1.17
N LYS A 79 13.48 5.69 -0.02
CA LYS A 79 14.76 6.00 -0.64
C LYS A 79 14.73 7.49 -0.99
N LYS A 80 15.82 8.20 -0.70
CA LYS A 80 16.05 9.56 -1.22
C LYS A 80 15.72 9.54 -2.72
N PRO A 81 15.03 10.56 -3.27
CA PRO A 81 14.64 10.57 -4.67
C PRO A 81 15.85 10.18 -5.52
N PHE A 82 15.70 9.11 -6.31
CA PHE A 82 16.75 8.63 -7.21
C PHE A 82 17.03 9.66 -8.31
N THR A 83 16.06 10.52 -8.59
CA THR A 83 16.22 11.67 -9.46
C THR A 83 16.97 12.75 -8.69
N THR A 84 18.19 13.02 -9.11
CA THR A 84 18.87 14.24 -8.70
C THR A 84 18.08 15.42 -9.27
N SER A 85 17.39 16.18 -8.42
CA SER A 85 16.75 17.43 -8.85
C SER A 85 17.80 18.53 -8.99
N MET A 86 17.55 19.54 -9.82
CA MET A 86 18.43 20.71 -9.96
C MET A 86 18.80 21.32 -8.60
N ASP A 87 17.84 21.40 -7.67
CA ASP A 87 18.06 21.92 -6.32
C ASP A 87 19.07 21.10 -5.51
N THR A 88 19.15 19.78 -5.73
CA THR A 88 20.13 18.92 -5.04
C THR A 88 21.55 19.04 -5.60
N LEU A 89 21.72 19.71 -6.74
CA LEU A 89 23.00 20.02 -7.37
C LEU A 89 23.48 21.44 -7.06
N ALA A 90 22.58 22.35 -6.66
CA ALA A 90 22.94 23.70 -6.27
C ALA A 90 23.96 23.68 -5.11
N GLY A 91 25.09 24.37 -5.29
CA GLY A 91 26.19 24.42 -4.32
C GLY A 91 27.19 23.25 -4.39
N LYS A 92 27.00 22.28 -5.30
CA LYS A 92 27.99 21.24 -5.59
C LYS A 92 28.94 21.69 -6.72
N LYS A 93 30.16 21.16 -6.72
CA LYS A 93 31.12 21.37 -7.81
C LYS A 93 30.84 20.37 -8.93
N GLY A 94 30.74 20.86 -10.17
CA GLY A 94 30.68 20.05 -11.39
C GLY A 94 31.92 20.27 -12.25
N VAL A 95 32.08 19.47 -13.31
CA VAL A 95 33.25 19.54 -14.20
C VAL A 95 32.75 19.83 -15.60
N VAL A 96 33.14 20.98 -16.13
CA VAL A 96 32.77 21.36 -17.50
C VAL A 96 33.34 20.34 -18.48
N THR A 97 32.46 19.71 -19.25
CA THR A 97 32.82 18.73 -20.29
C THR A 97 32.62 19.29 -21.70
N ILE A 98 31.81 20.34 -21.83
CA ILE A 98 31.58 21.08 -23.07
C ILE A 98 31.59 22.57 -22.72
N ASP A 99 32.30 23.36 -23.52
CA ASP A 99 32.40 24.82 -23.34
C ASP A 99 31.02 25.48 -23.21
N ILE A 100 30.96 26.47 -22.32
CA ILE A 100 29.73 27.19 -21.96
C ILE A 100 29.88 28.62 -22.45
N ASP A 101 28.94 29.07 -23.28
CA ASP A 101 28.92 30.40 -23.86
C ASP A 101 27.89 31.30 -23.15
N PRO A 102 28.30 32.46 -22.58
CA PRO A 102 27.38 33.40 -21.96
C PRO A 102 26.34 33.95 -22.96
N GLY A 103 25.09 33.49 -22.85
CA GLY A 103 23.99 33.86 -23.75
C GLY A 103 23.43 32.70 -24.58
N SER A 104 24.05 31.52 -24.48
CA SER A 104 23.57 30.27 -25.07
C SER A 104 23.09 29.32 -23.99
N ILE A 105 22.06 28.52 -24.30
CA ILE A 105 21.62 27.39 -23.44
C ILE A 105 22.45 26.12 -23.70
N SER A 106 23.43 26.18 -24.59
CA SER A 106 24.32 25.07 -24.94
C SER A 106 25.50 25.01 -23.98
N GLY A 107 25.79 23.82 -23.46
CA GLY A 107 26.90 23.55 -22.54
C GLY A 107 26.67 22.27 -21.73
N LYS A 108 27.70 21.79 -21.02
CA LYS A 108 27.58 20.62 -20.13
C LYS A 108 28.57 20.68 -18.96
N VAL A 109 28.05 20.39 -17.76
CA VAL A 109 28.75 20.40 -16.45
C VAL A 109 28.58 19.04 -15.76
#